data_AF-A0A183MQG1-F1
#
_entry.id   AF-A0A183MQG1-F1
#
_cell.length_a   1.000
_cell.length_b   1.000
_cell.length_c   1.000
_cell.angle_alpha   90.00
_cell.angle_beta   90.00
_cell.angle_gamma   90.00
#
_symmetry.space_group_name_H-M   'P 1'
#
loop_
_entity.id
_entity.type
_entity.pdbx_description
1 polymer ?
#
loop_
_entity_poly.entity_id
_entity_poly.type
_entity_poly.pdbx_seq_one_letter_code
_entity_poly.pdbx_strand_id
1 'polypeptide(L)'
;MFTSDVPERYEILKRSILKRGDLTDRRRLDQLFNNIDLKHGSATDMLQRMREVIDLKTFDKGLCKQLFLSKLPQQVQTVLVSFQNNALDELAASADRILEITKSSTTEVFSVKEKPQTTQNDITE
;
A
#
# COMPACT_ATOMS: atom_id res chain seq x y z
N MET A 1 31.40 -11.09 -44.95
CA MET A 1 29.98 -11.48 -45.13
C MET A 1 29.27 -11.12 -43.83
N PHE A 2 28.49 -10.03 -43.81
CA PHE A 2 27.89 -9.47 -42.59
C PHE A 2 26.79 -10.42 -42.09
N THR A 3 27.04 -11.15 -41.02
CA THR A 3 25.99 -11.87 -40.31
C THR A 3 25.10 -10.83 -39.65
N SER A 4 23.93 -10.68 -40.24
CA SER A 4 22.85 -9.79 -39.82
C SER A 4 22.45 -10.10 -38.37
N ASP A 5 23.03 -9.37 -37.44
CA ASP A 5 22.65 -9.23 -36.02
C ASP A 5 21.31 -8.46 -35.83
N VAL A 6 20.50 -8.41 -36.89
CA VAL A 6 19.23 -7.69 -36.92
C VAL A 6 18.21 -8.24 -35.90
N PRO A 7 18.11 -9.57 -35.64
CA PRO A 7 17.22 -10.10 -34.60
C PRO A 7 17.62 -9.61 -33.21
N GLU A 8 18.92 -9.58 -32.91
CA GLU A 8 19.43 -9.22 -31.58
C GLU A 8 19.22 -7.72 -31.30
N ARG A 9 19.47 -6.85 -32.28
CA ARG A 9 19.19 -5.39 -32.16
C ARG A 9 17.72 -5.09 -31.97
N TYR A 10 16.83 -5.81 -32.66
CA TYR A 10 15.38 -5.63 -32.53
C TYR A 10 14.88 -6.07 -31.15
N GLU A 11 15.37 -7.20 -30.64
CA GLU A 11 15.03 -7.67 -29.29
C GLU A 11 15.59 -6.75 -28.19
N ILE A 12 16.80 -6.21 -28.36
CA ILE A 12 17.35 -5.18 -27.47
C ILE A 12 16.47 -3.92 -27.48
N LEU A 13 16.04 -3.46 -28.66
CA LEU A 13 15.18 -2.28 -28.78
C LEU A 13 13.82 -2.50 -28.12
N LYS A 14 13.18 -3.65 -28.37
CA LYS A 14 11.94 -4.06 -27.70
C LYS A 14 12.07 -4.05 -26.18
N ARG A 15 13.11 -4.69 -25.64
CA ARG A 15 13.38 -4.70 -24.19
C ARG A 15 13.59 -3.30 -23.64
N SER A 16 14.28 -2.45 -24.40
CA SER A 16 14.54 -1.06 -23.99
C SER A 16 13.26 -0.21 -23.96
N ILE A 17 12.38 -0.37 -24.95
CA ILE A 17 11.08 0.30 -25.01
C ILE A 17 10.18 -0.19 -23.87
N LEU A 18 10.10 -1.50 -23.65
CA LEU A 18 9.34 -2.11 -22.56
C LEU A 18 9.82 -1.58 -21.19
N LYS A 19 11.14 -1.65 -20.93
CA LYS A 19 11.74 -1.15 -19.69
C LYS A 19 11.49 0.34 -19.46
N ARG A 20 11.45 1.14 -20.52
CA ARG A 20 11.12 2.58 -20.44
C ARG A 20 9.65 2.82 -20.10
N GLY A 21 8.75 1.96 -20.59
CA GLY A 21 7.34 1.90 -20.16
C GLY A 21 7.24 1.59 -18.67
N ASP A 22 7.87 0.51 -18.22
CA ASP A 22 7.86 0.06 -16.81
C ASP A 22 8.34 1.16 -15.84
N LEU A 23 9.41 1.88 -16.19
CA LEU A 23 9.92 2.99 -15.38
C LEU A 23 8.93 4.15 -15.27
N THR A 24 8.17 4.41 -16.34
CA THR A 24 7.13 5.45 -16.37
C THR A 24 5.94 5.03 -15.50
N ASP A 25 5.51 3.78 -15.61
CA ASP A 25 4.39 3.24 -14.83
C ASP A 25 4.73 3.12 -13.35
N ARG A 26 5.96 2.70 -13.00
CA ARG A 26 6.44 2.70 -11.61
C ARG A 26 6.43 4.10 -11.01
N ARG A 27 6.79 5.13 -11.79
CA ARG A 27 6.76 6.52 -11.32
C ARG A 27 5.33 7.03 -11.13
N ARG A 28 4.43 6.74 -12.08
CA ARG A 28 3.00 7.06 -11.96
C ARG A 28 2.36 6.38 -10.75
N LEU A 29 2.75 5.13 -10.50
CA LEU A 29 2.35 4.40 -9.31
C LEU A 29 2.85 5.04 -8.03
N ASP A 30 4.16 5.32 -7.94
CA ASP A 30 4.70 5.92 -6.73
C ASP A 30 4.04 7.27 -6.44
N GLN A 31 3.80 8.07 -7.47
CA GLN A 31 2.99 9.29 -7.37
C GLN A 31 1.56 9.00 -6.87
N LEU A 32 0.86 8.01 -7.45
CA LEU A 32 -0.47 7.63 -6.99
C LEU A 32 -0.46 7.30 -5.49
N PHE A 33 0.44 6.42 -5.06
CA PHE A 33 0.50 5.98 -3.67
C PHE A 33 0.92 7.07 -2.69
N ASN A 34 1.80 7.98 -3.09
CA ASN A 34 2.18 9.11 -2.24
C ASN A 34 1.03 10.11 -2.04
N ASN A 35 0.03 10.12 -2.94
CA ASN A 35 -1.19 10.91 -2.80
C ASN A 35 -2.35 10.14 -2.15
N ILE A 36 -2.25 8.81 -2.00
CA ILE A 36 -3.27 8.01 -1.31
C ILE A 36 -2.95 7.99 0.17
N ASP A 37 -3.78 8.66 0.97
CA ASP A 37 -3.75 8.52 2.41
C ASP A 37 -4.60 7.30 2.83
N LEU A 38 -3.92 6.19 3.14
CA LEU A 38 -4.54 4.98 3.71
C LEU A 38 -5.23 5.24 5.06
N LYS A 39 -5.06 6.42 5.67
CA LYS A 39 -5.83 6.83 6.85
C LYS A 39 -7.32 7.01 6.55
N HIS A 40 -7.68 7.47 5.35
CA HIS A 40 -9.07 7.76 4.98
C HIS A 40 -9.68 6.78 3.97
N GLY A 41 -8.86 6.11 3.16
CA GLY A 41 -9.32 5.11 2.18
C GLY A 41 -9.12 3.66 2.63
N SER A 42 -9.83 2.73 1.97
CA SER A 42 -9.58 1.29 2.10
C SER A 42 -8.41 0.84 1.20
N ALA A 43 -7.78 -0.28 1.55
CA ALA A 43 -6.83 -0.97 0.69
C ALA A 43 -7.46 -1.43 -0.63
N THR A 44 -8.76 -1.75 -0.64
CA THR A 44 -9.50 -2.02 -1.89
C THR A 44 -9.63 -0.78 -2.78
N ASP A 45 -9.91 0.40 -2.20
CA ASP A 45 -9.94 1.65 -2.97
C ASP A 45 -8.56 1.98 -3.54
N MET A 46 -7.51 1.74 -2.76
CA MET A 46 -6.13 1.90 -3.21
C MET A 46 -5.83 0.98 -4.40
N LEU A 47 -6.23 -0.30 -4.32
CA LEU A 47 -6.08 -1.25 -5.41
C LEU A 47 -6.86 -0.82 -6.67
N GLN A 48 -8.06 -0.30 -6.50
CA GLN A 48 -8.89 0.17 -7.60
C GLN A 48 -8.24 1.34 -8.34
N ARG A 49 -7.73 2.34 -7.60
CA ARG A 49 -6.98 3.45 -8.22
C ARG A 49 -5.70 2.99 -8.89
N MET A 50 -5.05 1.96 -8.34
CA MET A 50 -3.88 1.34 -8.96
C MET A 50 -4.24 0.77 -10.34
N ARG A 51 -5.42 0.17 -10.50
CA ARG A 51 -5.95 -0.33 -11.78
C ARG A 51 -6.35 0.77 -12.76
N GLU A 52 -6.67 1.96 -12.27
CA GLU A 52 -7.00 3.11 -13.13
C GLU A 52 -5.73 3.75 -13.70
N VAL A 53 -4.66 3.80 -12.92
CA VAL A 53 -3.39 4.42 -13.32
C VAL A 53 -2.56 3.50 -14.21
N ILE A 54 -2.66 2.19 -14.01
CA ILE A 54 -1.97 1.19 -14.82
C ILE A 54 -2.97 0.23 -15.41
N ASP A 55 -2.83 -0.07 -16.71
CA ASP A 55 -3.56 -1.16 -17.32
C ASP A 55 -2.99 -2.50 -16.81
N LEU A 56 -3.62 -3.05 -15.76
CA LEU A 56 -3.21 -4.28 -15.08
C LEU A 56 -3.10 -5.50 -16.01
N LYS A 57 -3.67 -5.43 -17.22
CA LYS A 57 -3.49 -6.47 -18.27
C LYS A 57 -2.08 -6.46 -18.87
N THR A 58 -1.47 -5.30 -18.96
CA THR A 58 -0.12 -5.12 -19.52
C THR A 58 0.96 -5.10 -18.46
N PHE A 59 0.60 -4.76 -17.22
CA PHE A 59 1.53 -4.67 -16.11
C PHE A 59 1.74 -6.01 -15.42
N ASP A 60 2.97 -6.25 -14.96
CA ASP A 60 3.31 -7.49 -14.27
C ASP A 60 2.53 -7.62 -12.95
N LYS A 61 1.75 -8.70 -12.82
CA LYS A 61 0.93 -8.96 -11.63
C LYS A 61 1.78 -9.14 -10.36
N GLY A 62 2.98 -9.69 -10.48
CA GLY A 62 3.92 -9.86 -9.37
C GLY A 62 4.42 -8.53 -8.84
N LEU A 63 4.83 -7.63 -9.73
CA LEU A 63 5.22 -6.26 -9.40
C LEU A 63 4.04 -5.51 -8.78
N CYS A 64 2.85 -5.64 -9.35
CA CYS A 64 1.64 -5.00 -8.81
C CYS A 64 1.38 -5.44 -7.36
N LYS A 65 1.53 -6.73 -7.08
CA LYS A 65 1.37 -7.31 -5.74
C LYS A 65 2.44 -6.83 -4.77
N GLN A 66 3.71 -6.88 -5.18
CA GLN A 66 4.82 -6.41 -4.35
C GLN A 66 4.65 -4.93 -4.00
N LEU A 67 4.24 -4.12 -4.97
CA LEU A 67 4.10 -2.68 -4.80
C LEU A 67 2.89 -2.34 -3.92
N PHE A 68 1.77 -3.05 -4.10
CA PHE A 68 0.61 -2.98 -3.21
C PHE A 68 0.99 -3.28 -1.75
N LEU A 69 1.67 -4.40 -1.50
CA LEU A 69 2.11 -4.78 -0.16
C LEU A 69 3.05 -3.72 0.44
N SER A 70 4.01 -3.20 -0.33
CA SER A 70 4.99 -2.22 0.15
C SER A 70 4.38 -0.90 0.66
N LYS A 71 3.14 -0.59 0.25
CA LYS A 71 2.46 0.66 0.60
C LYS A 71 1.51 0.50 1.79
N LEU A 72 1.22 -0.73 2.23
CA LEU A 72 0.41 -0.97 3.42
C LEU A 72 1.21 -0.69 4.70
N PRO A 73 0.56 -0.41 5.84
CA PRO A 73 1.26 -0.31 7.13
C PRO A 73 1.97 -1.62 7.50
N GLN A 74 3.12 -1.52 8.17
CA GLN A 74 3.97 -2.67 8.52
C GLN A 74 3.22 -3.82 9.22
N GLN A 75 2.29 -3.47 10.11
CA GLN A 75 1.45 -4.44 10.83
C GLN A 75 0.58 -5.27 9.88
N VAL A 76 0.04 -4.66 8.83
CA VAL A 76 -0.80 -5.32 7.82
C VAL A 76 0.08 -6.17 6.89
N GLN A 77 1.23 -5.63 6.47
CA GLN A 77 2.19 -6.36 5.62
C GLN A 77 2.64 -7.66 6.24
N THR A 78 2.96 -7.65 7.54
CA THR A 78 3.48 -8.82 8.27
C THR A 78 2.47 -9.96 8.27
N VAL A 79 1.19 -9.65 8.41
CA VAL A 79 0.11 -10.65 8.36
C VAL A 79 -0.10 -11.14 6.92
N LEU A 80 -0.09 -10.23 5.95
CA LEU A 80 -0.34 -10.54 4.54
C LEU A 80 0.78 -11.31 3.85
N VAL A 81 1.99 -11.34 4.41
CA VAL A 81 3.13 -12.08 3.84
C VAL A 81 2.81 -13.57 3.66
N SER A 82 2.07 -14.16 4.61
CA SER A 82 1.63 -15.57 4.53
C SER A 82 0.56 -15.81 3.46
N PHE A 83 -0.14 -14.75 3.04
CA PHE A 83 -1.19 -14.78 2.03
C PHE A 83 -0.67 -14.37 0.64
N GLN A 84 0.66 -14.32 0.44
CA GLN A 84 1.28 -13.93 -0.83
C GLN A 84 0.92 -14.82 -2.03
N ASN A 85 0.24 -15.94 -1.85
CA ASN A 85 -0.21 -16.81 -2.95
C ASN A 85 -1.63 -16.46 -3.44
N ASN A 86 -2.37 -15.67 -2.66
CA ASN A 86 -3.75 -15.31 -2.95
C ASN A 86 -3.88 -14.31 -4.10
N ALA A 87 -5.08 -14.15 -4.64
CA ALA A 87 -5.33 -13.11 -5.65
C ALA A 87 -5.10 -11.71 -5.06
N LEU A 88 -4.78 -10.73 -5.91
CA LEU A 88 -4.55 -9.36 -5.47
C LEU A 88 -5.81 -8.73 -4.84
N ASP A 89 -6.99 -9.05 -5.39
CA ASP A 89 -8.28 -8.67 -4.84
C ASP A 89 -8.51 -9.24 -3.43
N GLU A 90 -8.17 -10.51 -3.21
CA GLU A 90 -8.29 -11.18 -1.91
C GLU A 90 -7.35 -10.58 -0.86
N LEU A 91 -6.13 -10.19 -1.28
CA LEU A 91 -5.19 -9.48 -0.42
C LEU A 91 -5.70 -8.11 -0.01
N ALA A 92 -6.35 -7.37 -0.92
CA ALA A 92 -6.93 -6.07 -0.59
C ALA A 92 -8.10 -6.19 0.39
N ALA A 93 -9.01 -7.14 0.15
CA ALA A 93 -10.10 -7.41 1.09
C ALA A 93 -9.58 -7.86 2.48
N SER A 94 -8.51 -8.66 2.52
CA SER A 94 -7.87 -9.07 3.76
C SER A 94 -7.19 -7.90 4.48
N ALA A 95 -6.51 -7.03 3.72
CA ALA A 95 -5.90 -5.81 4.25
C ALA A 95 -6.94 -4.91 4.91
N ASP A 96 -8.11 -4.74 4.28
CA ASP A 96 -9.22 -3.95 4.83
C ASP A 96 -9.73 -4.50 6.16
N ARG A 97 -9.94 -5.81 6.22
CA ARG A 97 -10.36 -6.48 7.46
C ARG A 97 -9.34 -6.31 8.58
N ILE A 98 -8.04 -6.40 8.28
CA ILE A 98 -6.97 -6.19 9.27
C ILE A 98 -6.96 -4.72 9.71
N LEU A 99 -7.07 -3.79 8.77
CA LEU A 99 -7.11 -2.36 9.08
C LEU A 99 -8.29 -2.02 9.98
N GLU A 100 -9.47 -2.58 9.74
CA GLU A 100 -10.67 -2.42 10.56
C GLU A 100 -10.45 -2.90 12.01
N ILE A 101 -9.82 -4.06 12.20
CA ILE A 101 -9.46 -4.60 13.53
C ILE A 101 -8.47 -3.66 14.25
N THR A 102 -7.47 -3.14 13.54
CA THR A 102 -6.47 -2.27 14.16
C THR A 102 -7.02 -0.89 14.51
N LYS A 103 -7.92 -0.33 13.69
CA LYS A 103 -8.64 0.92 13.97
C LYS A 103 -9.51 0.78 15.22
N SER A 104 -10.25 -0.32 15.35
CA SER A 104 -11.14 -0.57 16.49
C SER A 104 -10.41 -0.87 17.80
N SER A 105 -9.18 -1.43 17.76
CA SER A 105 -8.38 -1.69 18.97
C SER A 105 -7.71 -0.44 19.57
N THR A 106 -7.63 0.65 18.79
CA THR A 106 -7.20 1.95 19.33
C THR A 106 -8.41 2.61 19.96
N THR A 107 -8.83 2.10 21.11
CA THR A 107 -9.75 2.82 21.99
C THR A 107 -9.11 4.18 22.25
N GLU A 108 -9.81 5.25 21.90
CA GLU A 108 -9.43 6.62 22.22
C GLU A 108 -9.26 6.70 23.74
N VAL A 109 -8.02 6.52 24.23
CA VAL A 109 -7.67 6.84 25.61
C VAL A 109 -7.63 8.37 25.65
N PHE A 110 -8.81 8.97 25.73
CA PHE A 110 -8.96 10.35 26.16
C PHE A 110 -8.33 10.41 27.55
N SER A 111 -7.12 10.95 27.62
CA SER A 111 -6.46 11.26 28.87
C SER A 111 -7.36 12.24 29.62
N VAL A 112 -8.17 11.73 30.55
CA VAL A 112 -8.90 12.55 31.51
C VAL A 112 -7.83 13.28 32.30
N LYS A 113 -7.65 14.56 32.00
CA LYS A 113 -6.82 15.45 32.79
C LYS A 113 -7.55 15.67 34.10
N GLU A 114 -7.29 14.79 35.07
CA GLU A 114 -7.81 14.91 36.43
C GLU A 114 -7.37 16.27 36.99
N LYS A 115 -8.35 17.10 37.34
CA LYS A 115 -8.16 18.41 37.95
C LYS A 115 -7.99 18.15 39.45
N PRO A 116 -6.92 18.60 40.13
CA PRO A 116 -6.80 18.36 41.55
C PRO A 116 -7.87 19.16 42.29
N GLN A 117 -8.84 18.46 42.87
CA GLN A 117 -9.70 19.03 43.90
C GLN A 117 -8.98 18.91 45.24
N THR A 118 -8.44 20.01 45.73
CA THR A 118 -8.05 20.13 47.14
C THR A 118 -9.28 20.53 47.94
N THR A 119 -9.94 19.55 48.53
CA THR A 119 -10.83 19.76 49.66
C THR A 119 -9.97 19.63 50.92
N GLN A 120 -9.74 20.73 51.62
CA GLN A 120 -9.24 20.69 53.00
C GLN A 120 -10.16 21.55 53.85
N ASN A 121 -11.15 20.88 54.46
CA ASN A 121 -11.91 21.36 55.60
C ASN A 121 -11.70 20.36 56.74
N ASP A 122 -11.09 20.81 57.83
CA ASP A 122 -11.22 20.36 59.24
C ASP A 122 -10.39 21.38 60.06
N ILE A 123 -10.96 22.40 60.72
CA ILE A 123 -11.72 22.47 61.99
C ILE A 123 -10.98 21.84 63.20
N THR A 124 -11.04 22.56 64.33
CA THR A 124 -10.51 22.33 65.70
C THR A 124 -9.18 23.07 65.94
N GLU A 125 -9.07 24.12 66.76
CA GLU A 125 -9.78 24.56 67.98
C GLU A 125 -9.86 26.10 68.04
#